data_AF-A0A957UI76-F1
#
_entry.id   AF-A0A957UI76-F1
#
_cell.length_a   1.000
_cell.length_b   1.000
_cell.length_c   1.000
_cell.angle_alpha   90.00
_cell.angle_beta   90.00
_cell.angle_gamma   90.00
#
_symmetry.space_group_name_H-M   'P 1'
#
loop_
_entity.id
_entity.type
_entity.pdbx_description
1 polymer ?
#
loop_
_entity_poly.entity_id
_entity_poly.type
_entity_poly.pdbx_seq_one_letter_code
_entity_poly.pdbx_strand_id
1 'polypeptide(L)'
;MSIFSQPLVGQVSNGLSGARRIASKSTKAEAPKKKRSYFPPTSVEQRRLLFETWQKTGNIQEACRIAGVSRTTFYHWRERFLEGGFGALEKPRSNAPHRPRRVAEHIVKMVLEIRRQHSNWGKLRISKEVNRQLGPKSISPNSVMRILMRENLW
;
A
#
# COMPACT_ATOMS: atom_id res chain seq x y z
N MET A 1 49.88 -44.68 72.90
CA MET A 1 49.31 -44.04 74.11
C MET A 1 49.21 -42.54 73.83
N SER A 2 48.13 -41.88 74.32
CA SER A 2 47.67 -40.49 74.05
C SER A 2 47.01 -40.34 72.67
N ILE A 3 45.68 -40.33 72.51
CA ILE A 3 44.58 -39.53 73.12
C ILE A 3 44.74 -38.03 72.87
N PHE A 4 43.64 -37.42 72.37
CA PHE A 4 43.27 -36.00 72.18
C PHE A 4 43.10 -35.66 70.69
N SER A 5 42.09 -34.96 70.21
CA SER A 5 40.80 -34.50 70.71
C SER A 5 40.12 -33.87 69.48
N GLN A 6 38.85 -34.17 69.21
CA GLN A 6 38.00 -33.26 68.42
C GLN A 6 37.46 -32.16 69.38
N PRO A 7 36.56 -31.18 69.04
CA PRO A 7 35.77 -30.97 67.81
C PRO A 7 35.49 -29.48 67.43
N LEU A 8 34.50 -29.29 66.52
CA LEU A 8 33.61 -28.12 66.29
C LEU A 8 34.12 -27.00 65.35
N VAL A 9 33.33 -26.35 64.50
CA VAL A 9 31.93 -26.40 64.05
C VAL A 9 31.86 -25.49 62.81
N GLY A 10 30.97 -25.79 61.86
CA GLY A 10 30.66 -24.82 60.79
C GLY A 10 29.69 -25.38 59.76
N GLN A 11 28.43 -25.61 60.16
CA GLN A 11 27.32 -25.82 59.22
C GLN A 11 26.98 -24.54 58.48
N VAL A 12 26.63 -24.64 57.19
CA VAL A 12 25.37 -24.14 56.55
C VAL A 12 25.42 -24.55 55.08
N SER A 13 24.67 -25.58 54.66
CA SER A 13 23.31 -25.48 54.10
C SER A 13 23.18 -24.51 52.91
N ASN A 14 23.01 -25.07 51.71
CA ASN A 14 21.71 -25.07 51.01
C ASN A 14 21.89 -25.43 49.54
N GLY A 15 21.23 -26.51 49.15
CA GLY A 15 20.95 -26.79 47.75
C GLY A 15 20.03 -25.71 47.19
N LEU A 16 20.35 -25.24 45.98
CA LEU A 16 19.42 -24.52 45.15
C LEU A 16 19.42 -25.16 43.76
N SER A 17 18.35 -25.95 43.57
CA SER A 17 17.56 -26.12 42.36
C SER A 17 18.13 -25.53 41.07
N GLY A 18 18.30 -26.43 40.09
CA GLY A 18 18.49 -26.09 38.70
C GLY A 18 17.41 -25.12 38.19
N ALA A 19 17.79 -23.87 38.03
CA ALA A 19 17.06 -22.92 37.23
C ALA A 19 17.33 -23.22 35.75
N ARG A 20 16.32 -23.76 35.06
CA ARG A 20 16.28 -23.77 33.59
C ARG A 20 16.47 -22.33 33.11
N ARG A 21 17.62 -22.05 32.47
CA ARG A 21 17.80 -20.82 31.69
C ARG A 21 16.78 -20.82 30.56
N ILE A 22 15.68 -20.09 30.75
CA ILE A 22 14.77 -19.73 29.68
C ILE A 22 15.55 -18.77 28.80
N ALA A 23 16.05 -19.25 27.66
CA ALA A 23 16.67 -18.40 26.65
C ALA A 23 15.67 -17.30 26.27
N SER A 24 15.94 -16.07 26.69
CA SER A 24 15.21 -14.91 26.20
C SER A 24 15.43 -14.86 24.69
N LYS A 25 14.35 -15.11 23.93
CA LYS A 25 14.34 -14.83 22.50
C LYS A 25 14.71 -13.35 22.37
N SER A 26 15.89 -13.09 21.80
CA SER A 26 16.30 -11.76 21.38
C SER A 26 15.27 -11.29 20.35
N THR A 27 14.27 -10.53 20.81
CA THR A 27 13.38 -9.79 19.93
C THR A 27 14.22 -8.69 19.35
N LYS A 28 14.80 -8.95 18.17
CA LYS A 28 15.45 -7.92 17.36
C LYS A 28 14.43 -6.79 17.22
N ALA A 29 14.68 -5.67 17.90
CA ALA A 29 13.82 -4.50 17.81
C ALA A 29 13.75 -4.13 16.32
N GLU A 30 12.57 -4.28 15.72
CA GLU A 30 12.33 -3.87 14.35
C GLU A 30 12.61 -2.37 14.29
N ALA A 31 13.71 -1.98 13.63
CA ALA A 31 14.10 -0.60 13.47
C ALA A 31 12.89 0.18 12.92
N PRO A 32 12.59 1.38 13.46
CA PRO A 32 11.42 2.13 13.03
C PRO A 32 11.50 2.37 11.53
N LYS A 33 10.51 1.85 10.78
CA LYS A 33 10.41 2.06 9.34
C LYS A 33 10.46 3.57 9.10
N LYS A 34 11.50 4.06 8.42
CA LYS A 34 11.64 5.48 8.10
C LYS A 34 10.35 5.94 7.44
N LYS A 35 9.68 6.94 8.02
CA LYS A 35 8.54 7.60 7.40
C LYS A 35 9.04 8.09 6.04
N ARG A 36 8.49 7.58 4.95
CA ARG A 36 8.74 8.15 3.62
C ARG A 36 8.23 9.57 3.71
N SER A 37 9.12 10.56 3.73
CA SER A 37 8.73 11.95 3.60
C SER A 37 7.91 12.04 2.31
N TYR A 38 6.63 12.41 2.44
CA TYR A 38 5.77 12.60 1.29
C TYR A 38 6.29 13.85 0.57
N PHE A 39 7.13 13.64 -0.42
CA PHE A 39 7.47 14.69 -1.36
C PHE A 39 6.26 14.84 -2.29
N PRO A 40 5.66 16.05 -2.36
CA PRO A 40 4.62 16.30 -3.35
C PRO A 40 5.16 15.98 -4.76
N PRO A 41 4.28 15.59 -5.69
CA PRO A 41 4.70 15.35 -7.07
C PRO A 41 5.46 16.58 -7.59
N THR A 42 6.64 16.36 -8.18
CA THR A 42 7.51 17.45 -8.64
C THR A 42 6.81 18.37 -9.62
N SER A 43 7.07 19.68 -9.50
CA SER A 43 6.57 20.66 -10.46
C SER A 43 7.08 20.36 -11.87
N VAL A 44 6.35 20.78 -12.89
CA VAL A 44 6.81 20.71 -14.29
C VAL A 44 8.11 21.48 -14.46
N GLU A 45 8.19 22.68 -13.88
CA GLU A 45 9.37 23.54 -13.96
C GLU A 45 10.60 22.91 -13.32
N GLN A 46 10.44 22.25 -12.18
CA GLN A 46 11.53 21.50 -11.54
C GLN A 46 12.02 20.34 -12.42
N ARG A 47 11.10 19.64 -13.09
CA ARG A 47 11.45 18.54 -14.02
C ARG A 47 12.15 19.07 -15.26
N ARG A 48 11.68 20.17 -15.84
CA ARG A 48 12.34 20.82 -16.99
C ARG A 48 13.74 21.27 -16.62
N LEU A 49 13.88 22.02 -15.52
CA LEU A 49 15.17 22.49 -15.02
C LEU A 49 16.14 21.32 -14.76
N LEU A 50 15.68 20.24 -14.13
CA LEU A 50 16.48 19.03 -13.89
C LEU A 50 17.11 18.49 -15.18
N PHE A 51 16.30 18.26 -16.22
CA PHE A 51 16.79 17.66 -17.46
C PHE A 51 17.56 18.66 -18.33
N GLU A 52 17.22 19.94 -18.30
CA GLU A 52 17.96 20.99 -18.98
C GLU A 52 19.37 21.14 -18.38
N THR A 53 19.49 21.23 -17.06
CA THR A 53 20.79 21.28 -16.37
C THR A 53 21.58 20.00 -16.64
N TRP A 54 20.93 18.84 -16.60
CA TRP A 54 21.61 17.57 -16.89
C TRP A 54 22.14 17.51 -18.33
N GLN A 55 21.39 18.00 -19.32
CA GLN A 55 21.88 18.07 -20.71
C GLN A 55 23.10 19.00 -20.86
N LYS A 56 23.13 20.11 -20.12
CA LYS A 56 24.25 21.08 -20.17
C LYS A 56 25.50 20.55 -19.46
N THR A 57 25.34 19.91 -18.30
CA THR A 57 26.47 19.59 -17.41
C THR A 57 26.89 18.12 -17.47
N GLY A 58 26.02 17.21 -17.92
CA GLY A 58 26.23 15.75 -17.85
C GLY A 58 26.25 15.17 -16.43
N ASN A 59 26.19 16.01 -15.39
CA ASN A 59 26.29 15.61 -13.99
C ASN A 59 24.91 15.52 -13.31
N ILE A 60 24.53 14.30 -12.93
CA ILE A 60 23.24 14.02 -12.26
C ILE A 60 23.17 14.69 -10.88
N GLN A 61 24.27 14.71 -10.12
CA GLN A 61 24.27 15.26 -8.77
C GLN A 61 24.02 16.76 -8.80
N GLU A 62 24.67 17.44 -9.75
CA GLU A 62 24.53 18.88 -9.93
C GLU A 62 23.13 19.25 -10.39
N ALA A 63 22.60 18.54 -11.38
CA ALA A 63 21.24 18.74 -11.86
C ALA A 63 20.19 18.53 -10.76
N CYS A 64 20.34 17.49 -9.94
CA CYS A 64 19.45 17.25 -8.79
C CYS A 64 19.55 18.35 -7.74
N ARG A 65 20.77 18.86 -7.47
CA ARG A 65 21.02 19.95 -6.52
C ARG A 65 20.36 21.25 -6.98
N ILE A 66 20.55 21.63 -8.24
CA ILE A 66 20.00 22.86 -8.82
C ILE A 66 18.47 22.80 -8.89
N ALA A 67 17.90 21.68 -9.34
CA ALA A 67 16.45 21.53 -9.45
C ALA A 67 15.74 21.28 -8.11
N GLY A 68 16.48 21.04 -7.01
CA GLY A 68 15.93 20.77 -5.68
C GLY A 68 15.19 19.43 -5.61
N VAL A 69 15.64 18.43 -6.36
CA VAL A 69 15.00 17.10 -6.46
C VAL A 69 15.94 15.99 -6.01
N SER A 70 15.36 14.90 -5.52
CA SER A 70 16.14 13.71 -5.15
C SER A 70 16.63 12.95 -6.38
N ARG A 71 17.77 12.26 -6.25
CA ARG A 71 18.29 11.35 -7.29
C ARG A 71 17.31 10.25 -7.67
N THR A 72 16.49 9.78 -6.72
CA THR A 72 15.44 8.79 -7.00
C THR A 72 14.40 9.33 -7.97
N THR A 73 14.08 10.62 -7.87
CA THR A 73 13.17 11.31 -8.80
C THR A 73 13.78 11.41 -10.20
N PHE A 74 15.08 11.69 -10.31
CA PHE A 74 15.77 11.69 -11.61
C PHE A 74 15.60 10.34 -12.32
N TYR A 75 15.90 9.23 -11.65
CA TYR A 75 15.76 7.91 -12.27
C TYR A 75 14.30 7.54 -12.59
N HIS A 76 13.33 7.99 -11.77
CA HIS A 76 11.90 7.79 -12.07
C HIS A 76 11.46 8.50 -13.37
N TRP A 77 12.06 9.65 -13.68
CA TRP A 77 11.71 10.46 -14.85
C TRP A 77 12.59 10.21 -16.07
N ARG A 78 13.78 9.62 -15.88
CA ARG A 78 14.79 9.42 -16.93
C ARG A 78 14.24 8.67 -18.14
N GLU A 79 13.59 7.53 -17.92
CA GLU A 79 13.03 6.72 -19.02
C GLU A 79 12.03 7.52 -19.85
N ARG A 80 11.14 8.29 -19.19
CA ARG A 80 10.15 9.12 -19.88
C ARG A 80 10.79 10.23 -20.70
N PHE A 81 11.84 10.84 -20.16
CA PHE A 81 12.59 11.85 -20.88
C PHE A 81 13.27 11.27 -22.14
N LEU A 82 13.80 10.05 -22.05
CA LEU A 82 14.40 9.37 -23.19
C LEU A 82 13.35 8.99 -24.25
N GLU A 83 12.13 8.63 -23.85
CA GLU A 83 11.04 8.25 -24.75
C GLU A 83 10.35 9.45 -25.44
N GLY A 84 10.13 10.55 -24.72
CA GLY A 84 9.28 11.65 -25.21
C GLY A 84 9.77 13.06 -24.85
N GLY A 85 11.04 13.19 -24.48
CA GLY A 85 11.70 14.47 -24.23
C GLY A 85 11.00 15.32 -23.15
N PHE A 86 11.00 16.64 -23.36
CA PHE A 86 10.38 17.58 -22.42
C PHE A 86 8.84 17.49 -22.36
N GLY A 87 8.19 17.08 -23.45
CA GLY A 87 6.73 16.89 -23.47
C GLY A 87 6.28 15.77 -22.52
N ALA A 88 7.08 14.69 -22.43
CA ALA A 88 6.83 13.60 -21.51
C ALA A 88 7.01 13.98 -20.02
N LEU A 89 7.61 15.15 -19.74
CA LEU A 89 7.80 15.67 -18.38
C LEU A 89 6.65 16.57 -17.91
N GLU A 90 5.61 16.82 -18.70
CA GLU A 90 4.54 17.73 -18.26
C GLU A 90 3.62 17.06 -17.24
N LYS A 91 3.15 15.85 -17.52
CA LYS A 91 2.13 15.20 -16.68
C LYS A 91 2.70 13.98 -15.95
N PRO A 92 2.56 13.88 -14.61
CA PRO A 92 2.81 12.63 -13.90
C PRO A 92 1.82 11.55 -14.37
N ARG A 93 2.25 10.29 -14.29
CA ARG A 93 1.32 9.17 -14.48
C ARG A 93 0.18 9.31 -13.49
N SER A 94 -1.03 9.06 -13.97
CA SER A 94 -2.20 8.99 -13.08
C SER A 94 -2.00 7.83 -12.10
N ASN A 95 -2.22 8.12 -10.81
CA ASN A 95 -2.29 7.09 -9.77
C ASN A 95 -3.62 6.31 -9.84
N ALA A 96 -4.50 6.64 -10.78
CA ALA A 96 -5.74 5.91 -10.96
C ALA A 96 -5.44 4.43 -11.29
N PRO A 97 -6.21 3.50 -10.71
CA PRO A 97 -6.06 2.09 -11.02
C PRO A 97 -6.30 1.87 -12.53
N HIS A 98 -5.36 1.22 -13.20
CA HIS A 98 -5.44 0.95 -14.64
C HIS A 98 -6.62 0.03 -14.99
N ARG A 99 -7.05 -0.80 -14.03
CA ARG A 99 -8.21 -1.69 -14.14
C ARG A 99 -9.15 -1.43 -12.96
N PRO A 100 -10.05 -0.43 -13.05
CA PRO A 100 -11.08 -0.25 -12.03
C PRO A 100 -11.95 -1.51 -11.98
N ARG A 101 -12.37 -1.93 -10.78
CA ARG A 101 -13.29 -3.06 -10.62
C ARG A 101 -14.59 -2.74 -11.34
N ARG A 102 -14.86 -3.42 -12.46
CA ARG A 102 -16.13 -3.32 -13.19
C ARG A 102 -17.03 -4.47 -12.82
N VAL A 103 -18.32 -4.19 -12.71
CA VAL A 103 -19.35 -5.22 -12.63
C VAL A 103 -19.39 -5.96 -13.97
N ALA A 104 -19.49 -7.28 -13.95
CA ALA A 104 -19.54 -8.08 -15.16
C ALA A 104 -20.74 -7.68 -16.04
N GLU A 105 -20.55 -7.66 -17.36
CA GLU A 105 -21.53 -7.12 -18.30
C GLU A 105 -22.89 -7.83 -18.25
N HIS A 106 -22.90 -9.14 -18.02
CA HIS A 106 -24.14 -9.91 -17.87
C HIS A 106 -24.97 -9.45 -16.67
N ILE A 107 -24.33 -9.08 -15.55
CA ILE A 107 -25.01 -8.54 -14.37
C ILE A 107 -25.59 -7.16 -14.67
N VAL A 108 -24.85 -6.32 -15.40
CA VAL A 108 -25.33 -5.00 -15.83
C VAL A 108 -26.58 -5.14 -16.70
N LYS A 109 -26.56 -6.03 -17.71
CA LYS A 109 -27.72 -6.30 -18.56
C LYS A 109 -28.93 -6.76 -17.75
N MET A 110 -28.73 -7.68 -16.81
CA MET A 110 -29.80 -8.17 -15.93
C MET A 110 -30.40 -7.07 -15.06
N VAL A 111 -29.57 -6.19 -14.49
CA VAL A 111 -30.04 -5.03 -13.70
C VAL A 111 -30.91 -4.10 -14.55
N LEU A 112 -30.50 -3.83 -15.79
CA LEU A 112 -31.25 -2.96 -16.70
C LEU A 112 -32.57 -3.58 -17.13
N GLU A 113 -32.58 -4.88 -17.40
CA GLU A 113 -33.79 -5.62 -17.76
C GLU A 113 -34.81 -5.60 -16.60
N ILE A 114 -34.37 -5.91 -15.39
CA ILE A 114 -35.24 -5.86 -14.19
C ILE A 114 -35.76 -4.44 -13.98
N ARG A 115 -34.93 -3.40 -14.19
CA ARG A 115 -35.38 -2.00 -14.07
C ARG A 115 -36.46 -1.64 -15.09
N ARG A 116 -36.33 -2.13 -16.33
CA ARG A 116 -37.31 -1.89 -17.41
C ARG A 116 -38.63 -2.61 -17.16
N GLN A 117 -38.58 -3.84 -16.67
CA GLN A 117 -39.77 -4.62 -16.32
C GLN A 117 -40.47 -4.08 -15.07
N HIS A 118 -39.71 -3.53 -14.11
CA HIS A 118 -40.22 -3.06 -12.83
C HIS A 118 -39.71 -1.66 -12.48
N SER A 119 -40.29 -0.64 -13.14
CA SER A 119 -39.93 0.77 -12.96
C SER A 119 -40.17 1.31 -11.53
N ASN A 120 -41.04 0.67 -10.73
CA ASN A 120 -41.28 1.06 -9.34
C ASN A 120 -40.28 0.44 -8.33
N TRP A 121 -39.39 -0.46 -8.76
CA TRP A 121 -38.46 -1.12 -7.84
C TRP A 121 -37.23 -0.28 -7.55
N GLY A 122 -36.97 -0.07 -6.25
CA GLY A 122 -35.74 0.56 -5.78
C GLY A 122 -34.52 -0.36 -5.82
N LYS A 123 -33.31 0.23 -5.70
CA LYS A 123 -32.01 -0.47 -5.73
C LYS A 123 -31.91 -1.73 -4.85
N LEU A 124 -32.56 -1.73 -3.69
CA LEU A 124 -32.54 -2.86 -2.75
C LEU A 124 -33.28 -4.08 -3.31
N ARG A 125 -34.46 -3.86 -3.90
CA ARG A 125 -35.28 -4.93 -4.52
C ARG A 125 -34.55 -5.52 -5.72
N ILE A 126 -34.04 -4.67 -6.61
CA ILE A 126 -33.29 -5.10 -7.80
C ILE A 126 -32.02 -5.89 -7.40
N SER A 127 -31.26 -5.42 -6.41
CA SER A 127 -30.08 -6.14 -5.93
C SER A 127 -30.42 -7.51 -5.33
N LYS A 128 -31.52 -7.61 -4.57
CA LYS A 128 -32.00 -8.89 -4.04
C LYS A 128 -32.40 -9.85 -5.15
N GLU A 129 -33.10 -9.34 -6.18
CA GLU A 129 -33.53 -10.14 -7.32
C GLU A 129 -32.34 -10.71 -8.10
N VAL A 130 -31.36 -9.85 -8.42
CA VAL A 130 -30.14 -10.29 -9.12
C VAL A 130 -29.36 -11.31 -8.29
N ASN A 131 -29.23 -11.09 -6.98
CA ASN A 131 -28.56 -12.05 -6.09
C ASN A 131 -29.34 -13.36 -5.91
N ARG A 132 -30.68 -13.34 -6.09
CA ARG A 132 -31.49 -14.55 -6.10
C ARG A 132 -31.21 -15.41 -7.34
N GLN A 133 -31.03 -14.78 -8.50
CA GLN A 133 -30.80 -15.49 -9.77
C GLN A 133 -29.35 -15.97 -9.95
N LEU A 134 -28.36 -15.15 -9.59
CA LEU A 134 -26.94 -15.46 -9.82
C LEU A 134 -26.23 -16.07 -8.60
N GLY A 135 -26.86 -16.00 -7.43
CA GLY A 135 -26.28 -16.44 -6.16
C GLY A 135 -25.90 -15.28 -5.23
N PRO A 136 -25.69 -15.60 -3.94
CA PRO A 136 -25.53 -14.59 -2.90
C PRO A 136 -24.29 -13.72 -3.14
N LYS A 137 -24.40 -12.41 -2.85
CA LYS A 137 -23.34 -11.40 -2.95
C LYS A 137 -22.81 -11.12 -4.38
N SER A 138 -23.56 -11.47 -5.42
CA SER A 138 -23.24 -11.12 -6.81
C SER A 138 -23.16 -9.61 -7.06
N ILE A 139 -24.07 -8.83 -6.48
CA ILE A 139 -24.08 -7.37 -6.59
C ILE A 139 -24.56 -6.68 -5.32
N SER A 140 -23.95 -5.53 -4.99
CA SER A 140 -24.40 -4.67 -3.89
C SER A 140 -25.45 -3.66 -4.36
N PRO A 141 -26.39 -3.22 -3.50
CA PRO A 141 -27.40 -2.21 -3.86
C PRO A 141 -26.80 -0.89 -4.37
N ASN A 142 -25.62 -0.51 -3.88
CA ASN A 142 -24.94 0.70 -4.32
C ASN A 142 -24.32 0.53 -5.72
N SER A 143 -23.91 -0.69 -6.08
CA SER A 143 -23.45 -0.99 -7.43
C SER A 143 -24.62 -0.94 -8.42
N VAL A 144 -25.80 -1.41 -8.03
CA VAL A 144 -27.04 -1.23 -8.81
C VAL A 144 -27.33 0.26 -9.04
N MET A 145 -27.29 1.08 -7.99
CA MET A 145 -27.48 2.53 -8.11
C MET A 145 -26.50 3.17 -9.09
N ARG A 146 -25.20 2.85 -9.00
CA ARG A 146 -24.19 3.37 -9.92
C ARG A 146 -24.44 2.96 -11.38
N ILE A 147 -24.91 1.73 -11.60
CA ILE A 147 -25.29 1.24 -12.93
C ILE A 147 -26.47 2.05 -13.46
N LEU A 148 -27.53 2.20 -12.67
CA LEU A 148 -28.74 2.93 -13.08
C LEU A 148 -28.46 4.41 -13.34
N MET A 149 -27.63 5.06 -12.51
CA MET A 149 -27.21 6.44 -12.72
C MET A 149 -26.40 6.62 -14.00
N ARG A 150 -25.50 5.68 -14.32
CA ARG A 150 -24.71 5.71 -15.55
C ARG A 150 -25.60 5.61 -16.81
N GLU A 151 -26.68 4.86 -16.72
CA GLU A 151 -27.63 4.64 -17.82
C GLU A 151 -28.84 5.60 -17.79
N ASN A 152 -28.84 6.60 -16.89
CA ASN A 152 -29.93 7.57 -16.69
C ASN A 152 -31.31 6.95 -16.37
N LEU A 153 -31.32 5.80 -15.67
CA LEU A 153 -32.52 5.07 -15.25
C LEU A 153 -32.72 5.08 -13.72
N TRP A 154 -32.13 6.07 -13.03
CA TRP A 154 -32.27 6.21 -11.59
C TRP A 154 -33.64 6.77 -11.22
#